data_AF-O65076-F1
#
_entry.id   AF-O65076-F1
#
_cell.length_a   1.000
_cell.length_b   1.000
_cell.length_c   1.000
_cell.angle_alpha   90.00
_cell.angle_beta   90.00
_cell.angle_gamma   90.00
#
_symmetry.space_group_name_H-M   'P 1'
#
loop_
_entity.id
_entity.type
_entity.pdbx_description
1 polymer ?
#
loop_
_entity_poly.entity_id
_entity_poly.type
_entity_poly.pdbx_seq_one_letter_code
_entity_poly.pdbx_strand_id
1 'polypeptide(L)'
;RTEKDITPMGGFPHYGVLKDDYIMIRGCCVGTKKRVVTLRQSLLKQTSRTALEEIKLKFIDTSSKFGHGRFQTTQEKAKIFGKLKA
;
A
#
# COMPACT_ATOMS: atom_id res chain seq x y z
N ARG A 1 -9.55 5.19 14.60
CA ARG A 1 -9.00 4.96 13.24
C ARG A 1 -9.54 3.61 12.79
N THR A 2 -10.03 3.47 11.56
CA THR A 2 -10.43 2.17 11.03
C THR A 2 -9.19 1.28 10.93
N GLU A 3 -9.26 0.05 11.45
CA GLU A 3 -8.20 -0.93 11.27
C GLU A 3 -8.18 -1.35 9.80
N LYS A 4 -7.05 -1.11 9.14
CA LYS A 4 -6.85 -1.44 7.73
C LYS A 4 -5.45 -2.01 7.58
N ASP A 5 -5.36 -3.08 6.82
CA ASP A 5 -4.09 -3.65 6.39
C ASP A 5 -3.57 -2.91 5.15
N ILE A 6 -2.28 -3.03 4.83
CA ILE A 6 -1.67 -2.40 3.64
C ILE A 6 -2.17 -3.02 2.33
N THR A 7 -2.58 -4.29 2.38
CA THR A 7 -3.02 -5.02 1.19
C THR A 7 -4.34 -4.43 0.67
N PRO A 8 -4.38 -3.96 -0.60
CA PRO A 8 -5.60 -3.47 -1.21
C PRO A 8 -6.72 -4.50 -1.19
N MET A 9 -7.96 -4.03 -1.22
CA MET A 9 -9.13 -4.88 -1.45
C MET A 9 -8.94 -5.74 -2.71
N GLY A 10 -8.86 -7.07 -2.54
CA GLY A 10 -8.61 -8.04 -3.62
C GLY A 10 -7.13 -8.33 -3.91
N GLY A 11 -6.20 -7.76 -3.14
CA GLY A 11 -4.76 -7.99 -3.26
C GLY A 11 -4.04 -7.04 -4.23
N PHE A 12 -2.72 -7.07 -4.20
CA PHE A 12 -1.88 -6.36 -5.16
C PHE A 12 -1.95 -7.06 -6.54
N PRO A 13 -2.29 -6.33 -7.63
CA PRO A 13 -2.41 -6.96 -8.95
C PRO A 13 -1.10 -7.60 -9.39
N HIS A 14 -1.14 -8.88 -9.77
CA HIS A 14 0.03 -9.70 -10.11
C HIS A 14 1.06 -9.89 -8.99
N TYR A 15 0.70 -9.70 -7.72
CA TYR A 15 1.54 -10.08 -6.58
C TYR A 15 0.76 -11.00 -5.63
N GLY A 16 -0.30 -10.48 -5.01
CA GLY A 16 -1.10 -11.19 -4.02
C GLY A 16 -1.29 -10.39 -2.74
N VAL A 17 -1.45 -11.10 -1.62
CA VAL A 17 -1.60 -10.53 -0.28
C VAL A 17 -0.24 -10.50 0.42
N LEU A 18 0.10 -9.39 1.08
CA LEU A 18 1.26 -9.34 1.97
C LEU A 18 0.86 -9.88 3.34
N LYS A 19 1.63 -10.84 3.84
CA LYS A 19 1.46 -11.41 5.19
C LYS A 19 2.65 -11.10 6.10
N ASP A 20 3.80 -10.81 5.51
CA ASP A 20 5.05 -10.57 6.21
C ASP A 20 5.33 -9.06 6.33
N ASP A 21 6.39 -8.73 7.07
CA ASP A 21 6.87 -7.37 7.25
C ASP A 21 7.22 -6.70 5.91
N TYR A 22 6.97 -5.39 5.84
CA TYR A 22 7.14 -4.62 4.61
C TYR A 22 7.74 -3.25 4.88
N ILE A 23 8.32 -2.67 3.83
CA ILE A 23 8.83 -1.30 3.82
C ILE A 23 8.07 -0.53 2.74
N MET A 24 7.57 0.65 3.08
CA MET A 24 6.93 1.56 2.11
C MET A 24 7.94 2.61 1.64
N ILE A 25 8.30 2.55 0.36
CA ILE A 25 9.28 3.45 -0.26
C ILE A 25 8.54 4.60 -0.95
N ARG A 26 9.10 5.81 -0.88
CA ARG A 26 8.62 6.97 -1.64
C ARG A 26 8.87 6.76 -3.14
N GLY A 27 7.83 6.80 -3.97
CA GLY A 27 7.93 6.72 -5.43
C GLY A 27 7.88 5.28 -5.97
N CYS A 28 8.58 5.01 -7.07
CA CYS A 28 8.68 3.70 -7.70
C CYS A 28 10.09 3.10 -7.56
N CYS A 29 10.18 1.77 -7.68
CA CYS A 29 11.45 1.04 -7.70
C CYS A 29 11.64 0.32 -9.04
N VAL A 30 12.87 -0.10 -9.32
CA VAL A 30 13.21 -0.75 -10.59
C VAL A 30 12.64 -2.17 -10.67
N GLY A 31 11.93 -2.43 -11.77
CA GLY A 31 11.50 -3.76 -12.15
C GLY A 31 10.02 -4.07 -11.99
N THR A 32 9.67 -5.30 -12.35
CA THR A 32 8.30 -5.80 -12.32
C THR A 32 7.93 -6.29 -10.93
N LYS A 33 6.62 -6.35 -10.65
CA LYS A 33 6.08 -6.95 -9.43
C LYS A 33 6.64 -8.38 -9.25
N LYS A 34 6.88 -8.79 -8.00
CA LYS A 34 7.55 -10.05 -7.58
C LYS A 34 9.07 -10.11 -7.80
N ARG A 35 9.71 -9.12 -8.43
CA ARG A 35 11.17 -9.10 -8.55
C ARG A 35 11.81 -8.89 -7.18
N VAL A 36 12.82 -9.70 -6.87
CA VAL A 36 13.64 -9.52 -5.66
C VAL A 36 14.45 -8.23 -5.81
N VAL A 37 14.47 -7.40 -4.77
CA VAL A 37 15.20 -6.13 -4.74
C VAL A 37 16.15 -6.15 -3.55
N THR A 38 17.44 -5.91 -3.80
CA THR A 38 18.45 -5.75 -2.75
C THR A 38 18.51 -4.28 -2.32
N LEU A 39 18.12 -4.00 -1.08
CA LEU A 39 18.23 -2.66 -0.49
C LEU A 39 19.63 -2.47 0.11
N ARG A 40 20.24 -1.32 -0.16
CA ARG A 40 21.56 -0.94 0.34
C ARG A 40 21.48 0.41 1.01
N GLN A 41 22.18 0.57 2.14
CA GLN A 41 22.35 1.87 2.77
C GLN A 41 23.11 2.83 1.85
N SER A 42 22.83 4.13 1.98
CA SER A 42 23.56 5.16 1.26
C SER A 42 25.04 5.16 1.66
N LEU A 43 25.92 5.34 0.68
CA LEU A 43 27.38 5.43 0.89
C LEU A 43 27.78 6.55 1.85
N LEU A 44 27.11 7.70 1.73
CA LEU A 44 27.34 8.89 2.53
C LEU A 44 26.07 9.23 3.30
N LYS A 45 26.25 9.88 4.45
CA LYS A 45 25.12 10.36 5.27
C LYS A 45 24.32 11.40 4.47
N GLN A 46 23.01 11.20 4.38
CA GLN A 46 22.12 12.13 3.71
C GLN A 46 21.81 13.31 4.65
N THR A 47 22.17 14.54 4.24
CA THR A 47 21.99 15.76 5.04
C THR A 47 20.96 16.73 4.43
N SER A 48 20.36 16.37 3.30
CA SER A 48 19.38 17.23 2.63
C SER A 48 18.10 17.38 3.47
N ARG A 49 17.44 18.55 3.37
CA ARG A 49 16.20 18.83 4.12
C ARG A 49 15.12 17.78 3.86
N THR A 50 15.04 17.27 2.63
CA THR A 50 14.10 16.21 2.24
C THR A 50 14.42 14.86 2.88
N ALA A 51 15.69 14.57 3.15
CA ALA A 51 16.10 13.33 3.81
C ALA A 51 15.88 13.37 5.34
N LEU A 52 15.88 14.57 5.92
CA LEU A 52 15.68 14.81 7.36
C LEU A 52 14.23 15.11 7.73
N GLU A 53 13.31 15.07 6.77
CA GLU A 53 11.90 15.37 7.01
C GLU A 53 11.23 14.30 7.89
N GLU A 54 10.53 14.71 8.94
CA GLU A 54 9.75 13.80 9.78
C GLU A 54 8.46 13.38 9.06
N ILE A 55 8.32 12.10 8.74
CA ILE A 55 7.18 11.60 7.94
C ILE A 55 6.00 11.25 8.86
N LYS A 56 4.94 12.07 8.80
CA LYS A 56 3.65 11.83 9.50
C LYS A 56 2.55 11.46 8.50
N LEU A 57 2.27 10.16 8.38
CA LEU A 57 1.22 9.66 7.48
C LEU A 57 -0.18 9.84 8.07
N LYS A 58 -1.05 10.53 7.32
CA LYS A 58 -2.47 10.71 7.69
C LYS A 58 -3.37 9.63 7.10
N PHE A 59 -3.16 9.29 5.83
CA PHE A 59 -3.99 8.37 5.05
C PHE A 59 -3.13 7.47 4.18
N ILE A 60 -3.52 6.20 4.09
CA ILE A 60 -2.98 5.19 3.18
C ILE A 60 -4.18 4.61 2.44
N ASP A 61 -4.07 4.57 1.11
CA ASP A 61 -5.14 4.04 0.27
C ASP A 61 -5.07 2.52 0.18
N THR A 62 -6.16 1.87 0.58
CA THR A 62 -6.36 0.41 0.62
C THR A 62 -7.46 -0.01 -0.35
N SER A 63 -7.91 0.93 -1.19
CA SER A 63 -8.87 0.63 -2.26
C SER A 63 -8.30 -0.33 -3.29
N SER A 64 -9.19 -1.13 -3.88
CA SER A 64 -8.84 -2.07 -4.95
C SER A 64 -8.06 -1.38 -6.06
N LYS A 65 -6.99 -2.03 -6.52
CA LYS A 65 -6.19 -1.63 -7.68
C LYS A 65 -6.55 -2.41 -8.95
N PHE A 66 -7.58 -3.24 -8.87
CA PHE A 66 -8.25 -3.79 -10.05
C PHE A 66 -9.36 -2.83 -10.48
N GLY A 67 -9.17 -2.17 -11.63
CA GLY A 67 -10.07 -1.13 -12.12
C GLY A 67 -10.06 0.12 -11.24
N HIS A 68 -11.22 0.75 -11.07
CA HIS A 68 -11.39 1.96 -10.27
C HIS A 68 -11.87 1.61 -8.85
N GLY A 69 -10.97 1.67 -7.87
CA GLY A 69 -11.26 1.38 -6.46
C GLY A 69 -12.09 2.49 -5.80
N ARG A 70 -13.24 2.11 -5.21
CA ARG A 70 -14.14 3.05 -4.49
C ARG A 70 -14.16 2.86 -2.97
N PHE A 71 -13.97 1.64 -2.50
CA PHE A 71 -14.11 1.28 -1.07
C PHE A 71 -12.75 0.92 -0.49
N GLN A 72 -12.50 1.33 0.75
CA GLN A 72 -11.26 1.02 1.45
C GLN A 72 -11.33 -0.28 2.23
N THR A 73 -12.52 -0.68 2.68
CA THR A 73 -12.73 -1.91 3.45
C THR A 73 -13.91 -2.72 2.92
N THR A 74 -13.93 -4.02 3.22
CA THR A 74 -15.05 -4.89 2.89
C THR A 74 -16.32 -4.45 3.62
N GLN A 75 -16.20 -3.96 4.86
CA GLN A 75 -17.35 -3.46 5.60
C GLN A 75 -17.96 -2.21 4.96
N GLU A 76 -17.13 -1.27 4.48
CA GLU A 76 -17.61 -0.09 3.74
C GLU A 76 -18.38 -0.51 2.47
N LYS A 77 -17.85 -1.49 1.73
CA LYS A 77 -18.50 -2.03 0.53
C LYS A 77 -19.85 -2.68 0.86
N ALA A 78 -19.90 -3.54 1.87
CA ALA A 78 -21.12 -4.23 2.28
C ALA A 78 -22.20 -3.25 2.78
N LYS A 79 -21.81 -2.22 3.54
CA LYS A 79 -22.73 -1.19 4.04
C LYS A 79 -23.37 -0.39 2.91
N ILE A 80 -22.62 -0.10 1.84
CA ILE A 80 -23.13 0.70 0.71
C ILE A 80 -24.03 -0.12 -0.20
N PHE A 81 -23.69 -1.38 -0.46
CA PHE A 81 -24.51 -2.22 -1.34
C PHE A 81 -25.73 -2.85 -0.65
N GLY A 82 -25.74 -2.94 0.68
CA GLY A 82 -26.87 -3.50 1.42
C GLY A 82 -27.09 -4.99 1.13
N LYS A 83 -28.35 -5.43 1.10
CA LYS A 83 -28.70 -6.82 0.79
C LYS A 83 -28.55 -7.05 -0.72
N LEU A 84 -27.58 -7.88 -1.10
CA LEU A 84 -27.37 -8.32 -2.46
C LEU A 84 -28.10 -9.65 -2.69
N LYS A 85 -28.48 -9.91 -3.95
CA LYS A 85 -28.92 -11.25 -4.37
C LYS A 85 -27.69 -12.17 -4.40
N ALA A 86 -27.82 -13.35 -3.81
CA ALA A 86 -26.77 -14.39 -3.86
C ALA A 86 -26.56 -14.89 -5.30
#